data_AF-A0A3D2G5Z4-F1
#
_entry.id   AF-A0A3D2G5Z4-F1
#
_cell.length_a   1.000
_cell.length_b   1.000
_cell.length_c   1.000
_cell.angle_alpha   90.00
_cell.angle_beta   90.00
_cell.angle_gamma   90.00
#
_symmetry.space_group_name_H-M   'P 1'
#
loop_
_entity.id
_entity.type
_entity.pdbx_description
1 polymer ?
#
loop_
_entity_poly.entity_id
_entity_poly.type
_entity_poly.pdbx_seq_one_letter_code
_entity_poly.pdbx_strand_id
1 'polypeptide(L)'
;MPEITHKKKRLSSFKLIVLGFAGVILLGALILMLPLSSTAGVVTPFHEALFTSTSAVCVTGLVVQDTGSYWSAFGQTVILLMIQIGGLGVVTVAAFFAMLSGRKIS
;
A
#
# COMPACT_ATOMS: atom_id res chain seq x y z
N MET A 1 12.48 10.43 -44.10
CA MET A 1 12.72 9.53 -42.94
C MET A 1 11.86 10.03 -41.79
N PRO A 2 10.85 9.29 -41.30
CA PRO A 2 9.94 9.82 -40.30
C PRO A 2 10.63 9.83 -38.93
N GLU A 3 10.61 10.98 -38.28
CA GLU A 3 11.14 11.20 -36.95
C GLU A 3 10.19 10.56 -35.93
N ILE A 4 10.58 9.41 -35.36
CA ILE A 4 9.81 8.73 -34.30
C ILE A 4 9.97 9.54 -33.02
N THR A 5 9.09 10.52 -32.82
CA THR A 5 8.98 11.28 -31.58
C THR A 5 8.36 10.38 -30.50
N HIS A 6 9.22 9.75 -29.70
CA HIS A 6 8.83 9.11 -28.44
C HIS A 6 8.26 10.18 -27.50
N LYS A 7 6.94 10.40 -27.53
CA LYS A 7 6.22 11.12 -26.47
C LYS A 7 6.44 10.39 -25.15
N LYS A 8 7.43 10.79 -24.36
CA LYS A 8 7.51 10.44 -22.94
C LYS A 8 6.22 10.95 -22.30
N LYS A 9 5.28 10.04 -22.00
CA LYS A 9 4.12 10.36 -21.16
C LYS A 9 4.67 10.88 -19.84
N ARG A 10 4.69 12.21 -19.65
CA ARG A 10 4.90 12.84 -18.35
C ARG A 10 3.72 12.43 -17.47
N LEU A 11 3.85 11.29 -16.80
CA LEU A 11 2.96 10.90 -15.71
C LEU A 11 3.07 12.00 -14.66
N SER A 12 1.96 12.66 -14.34
CA SER A 12 1.90 13.63 -13.25
C SER A 12 2.37 12.95 -11.95
N SER A 13 3.14 13.64 -11.11
CA SER A 13 3.69 13.10 -9.86
C SER A 13 2.61 12.45 -8.99
N PHE A 14 1.41 13.03 -8.96
CA PHE A 14 0.24 12.46 -8.29
C PHE A 14 -0.15 11.08 -8.82
N LYS A 15 -0.14 10.89 -10.14
CA LYS A 15 -0.51 9.62 -10.76
C LYS A 15 0.50 8.52 -10.44
N LEU A 16 1.77 8.88 -10.31
CA LEU A 16 2.83 7.95 -9.91
C LEU A 16 2.65 7.51 -8.45
N ILE A 17 2.29 8.43 -7.55
CA ILE A 17 1.96 8.11 -6.16
C ILE A 17 0.75 7.17 -6.07
N VAL A 18 -0.35 7.51 -6.74
CA VAL A 18 -1.58 6.68 -6.73
C VAL A 18 -1.30 5.28 -7.28
N LEU A 19 -0.57 5.17 -8.39
CA LEU A 19 -0.19 3.87 -8.96
C LEU A 19 0.76 3.09 -8.04
N GLY A 20 1.66 3.77 -7.34
CA GLY A 20 2.55 3.14 -6.35
C GLY A 20 1.75 2.55 -5.19
N PHE A 21 0.86 3.33 -4.59
CA PHE A 21 -0.03 2.86 -3.51
C PHE A 21 -0.91 1.69 -3.98
N ALA A 22 -1.55 1.81 -5.15
CA ALA A 22 -2.37 0.74 -5.71
C ALA A 22 -1.56 -0.54 -5.95
N GLY A 23 -0.33 -0.43 -6.46
CA GLY A 23 0.55 -1.57 -6.68
C GLY A 23 0.93 -2.27 -5.37
N VAL A 24 1.29 -1.50 -4.34
CA VAL A 24 1.64 -2.03 -3.01
C VAL A 24 0.45 -2.73 -2.37
N ILE A 25 -0.75 -2.14 -2.45
CA ILE A 25 -2.00 -2.73 -1.94
C ILE A 25 -2.33 -4.04 -2.66
N LEU A 26 -2.27 -4.06 -3.99
CA LEU A 26 -2.57 -5.28 -4.76
C LEU A 26 -1.56 -6.38 -4.46
N LEU A 27 -0.27 -6.06 -4.38
CA LEU A 27 0.77 -7.01 -4.02
C LEU A 27 0.53 -7.57 -2.60
N GLY A 28 0.25 -6.70 -1.63
CA GLY A 28 -0.03 -7.09 -0.25
C GLY A 28 -1.26 -7.99 -0.15
N ALA A 29 -2.34 -7.67 -0.85
CA ALA A 29 -3.55 -8.48 -0.91
C ALA A 29 -3.28 -9.88 -1.47
N LEU A 30 -2.48 -9.99 -2.55
CA LEU A 30 -2.10 -11.29 -3.12
C LEU A 30 -1.26 -12.12 -2.13
N ILE A 31 -0.32 -11.50 -1.41
CA ILE A 31 0.49 -12.17 -0.39
C ILE A 31 -0.37 -12.64 0.80
N LEU A 32 -1.30 -11.81 1.26
CA LEU A 32 -2.24 -12.14 2.35
C LEU A 32 -3.24 -13.23 1.95
N MET A 33 -3.49 -13.40 0.65
CA MET A 33 -4.36 -14.47 0.14
C MET A 33 -3.75 -15.87 0.30
N LEU A 34 -2.42 -15.99 0.42
CA LEU A 34 -1.76 -17.28 0.54
C LEU A 34 -2.20 -18.02 1.81
N PRO A 35 -2.30 -19.37 1.76
CA PRO A 35 -2.66 -20.17 2.93
C PRO A 35 -1.64 -20.05 4.08
N LEU A 36 -0.38 -19.71 3.77
CA LEU A 36 0.66 -19.42 4.76
C LEU A 36 0.30 -18.22 5.66
N SER A 37 -0.50 -17.28 5.15
CA SER A 37 -0.87 -16.05 5.84
C SER A 37 -2.00 -16.26 6.85
N SER A 38 -2.80 -17.32 6.73
CA SER A 38 -3.89 -17.64 7.66
C SER A 38 -3.43 -18.65 8.72
N THR A 39 -3.88 -18.50 9.97
CA THR A 39 -3.64 -19.48 11.04
C THR A 39 -4.27 -20.84 10.75
N ALA A 40 -5.41 -20.85 10.06
CA ALA A 40 -6.11 -22.08 9.67
C ALA A 40 -5.52 -22.74 8.40
N GLY A 41 -4.51 -22.13 7.77
CA GLY A 41 -3.91 -22.66 6.54
C GLY A 41 -4.83 -22.60 5.32
N VAL A 42 -5.90 -21.78 5.37
CA VAL A 42 -6.88 -21.62 4.29
C VAL A 42 -6.57 -20.37 3.47
N VAL A 43 -6.97 -20.39 2.20
CA VAL A 43 -6.89 -19.22 1.32
C VAL A 43 -7.89 -18.18 1.80
N THR A 44 -7.40 -16.97 2.11
CA THR A 44 -8.26 -15.85 2.49
C THR A 44 -9.01 -15.33 1.28
N PRO A 45 -10.31 -15.01 1.37
CA PRO A 45 -11.05 -14.39 0.27
C PRO A 45 -10.39 -13.08 -0.20
N PHE A 46 -10.35 -12.85 -1.51
CA PHE A 46 -9.67 -11.68 -2.10
C PHE A 46 -10.16 -10.35 -1.53
N HIS A 47 -11.46 -10.20 -1.29
CA HIS A 47 -12.03 -8.95 -0.77
C HIS A 47 -11.57 -8.64 0.65
N GLU A 48 -11.41 -9.65 1.51
CA GLU A 48 -10.91 -9.47 2.88
C GLU A 48 -9.41 -9.17 2.90
N ALA A 49 -8.63 -9.85 2.06
CA ALA A 49 -7.21 -9.61 1.90
C ALA A 49 -6.94 -8.20 1.33
N LEU A 50 -7.75 -7.78 0.34
CA LEU A 50 -7.69 -6.44 -0.25
C LEU A 50 -8.05 -5.35 0.76
N PHE A 51 -9.12 -5.56 1.54
CA PHE A 51 -9.52 -4.61 2.58
C PHE A 51 -8.43 -4.48 3.65
N THR A 52 -7.93 -5.61 4.15
CA THR A 52 -6.86 -5.62 5.17
C THR A 52 -5.60 -4.96 4.65
N SER A 53 -5.17 -5.26 3.42
CA SER A 53 -4.00 -4.62 2.82
C SER A 53 -4.20 -3.11 2.62
N THR A 54 -5.37 -2.68 2.15
CA THR A 54 -5.69 -1.26 1.99
C THR A 54 -5.67 -0.54 3.34
N SER A 55 -6.33 -1.10 4.35
CA SER A 55 -6.37 -0.53 5.70
C SER A 55 -4.97 -0.44 6.33
N ALA A 56 -4.13 -1.45 6.12
CA ALA A 56 -2.75 -1.46 6.60
C ALA A 56 -1.90 -0.39 5.91
N VAL A 57 -1.91 -0.32 4.57
CA VAL A 57 -1.14 0.68 3.80
C VAL A 57 -1.63 2.10 4.06
N CYS A 58 -2.93 2.31 4.24
CA CYS A 58 -3.48 3.61 4.59
C CYS A 58 -3.40 3.92 6.10
N VAL A 59 -2.87 3.00 6.91
CA VAL A 59 -2.73 3.12 8.38
C VAL A 59 -4.06 3.49 9.04
N THR A 60 -5.16 2.92 8.58
CA THR A 60 -6.52 3.27 9.01
C THR A 60 -6.96 2.48 10.26
N GLY A 61 -6.44 1.27 10.42
CA GLY A 61 -6.71 0.42 11.59
C GLY A 61 -8.05 -0.34 11.55
N LEU A 62 -8.73 -0.36 10.39
CA LEU A 62 -9.95 -1.14 10.19
C LEU A 62 -9.60 -2.61 9.85
N VAL A 63 -10.33 -3.55 10.42
CA VAL A 63 -10.09 -5.00 10.21
C VAL A 63 -11.41 -5.70 9.90
N VAL A 64 -11.39 -6.64 8.94
CA VAL A 64 -12.55 -7.50 8.62
C VAL A 64 -12.53 -8.75 9.50
N GLN A 65 -11.33 -9.31 9.68
CA GLN A 65 -11.05 -10.45 10.55
C GLN A 65 -10.18 -9.99 11.70
N ASP A 66 -10.32 -10.62 12.86
CA ASP A 66 -9.47 -10.33 14.02
C ASP A 66 -7.99 -10.63 13.71
N THR A 67 -7.14 -9.60 13.81
CA THR A 67 -5.77 -9.71 13.31
C THR A 67 -4.91 -10.67 14.14
N GLY A 68 -5.21 -10.81 15.43
CA GLY A 68 -4.45 -11.63 16.36
C GLY A 68 -4.70 -13.13 16.20
N SER A 69 -5.93 -13.51 15.84
CA SER A 69 -6.36 -14.91 15.74
C SER A 69 -6.41 -15.44 14.30
N TYR A 70 -6.71 -14.60 13.31
CA TYR A 70 -6.91 -15.03 11.92
C TYR A 70 -5.60 -15.12 11.14
N TRP A 71 -4.68 -14.16 11.32
CA TRP A 71 -3.42 -14.13 10.58
C TRP A 71 -2.33 -14.89 11.31
N SER A 72 -1.57 -15.68 10.55
CA SER A 72 -0.36 -16.34 11.05
C SER A 72 0.72 -15.30 11.37
N ALA A 73 1.79 -15.70 12.06
CA ALA A 73 2.95 -14.83 12.29
C ALA A 73 3.51 -14.25 10.97
N PHE A 74 3.44 -15.01 9.87
CA PHE A 74 3.80 -14.53 8.55
C PHE A 74 2.85 -13.43 8.06
N GLY A 75 1.53 -13.67 8.12
CA GLY A 75 0.52 -12.69 7.72
C GLY A 75 0.61 -11.40 8.55
N GLN A 76 0.79 -11.52 9.87
CA GLN A 76 1.01 -10.38 10.76
C GLN A 76 2.25 -9.57 10.39
N THR A 77 3.36 -10.24 10.05
CA THR A 77 4.58 -9.56 9.59
C THR A 77 4.33 -8.78 8.30
N VAL A 78 3.59 -9.35 7.35
CA VAL A 78 3.21 -8.67 6.10
C VAL A 78 2.36 -7.43 6.38
N ILE A 79 1.39 -7.53 7.30
CA ILE A 79 0.55 -6.40 7.71
C ILE A 79 1.39 -5.29 8.34
N LEU A 80 2.32 -5.64 9.24
CA LEU A 80 3.23 -4.66 9.86
C LEU A 80 4.12 -3.95 8.82
N LEU A 81 4.65 -4.69 7.85
CA LEU A 81 5.42 -4.11 6.75
C LEU A 81 4.57 -3.16 5.89
N MET A 82 3.33 -3.53 5.58
CA MET A 82 2.39 -2.66 4.87
C MET A 82 2.11 -1.37 5.63
N ILE A 83 1.89 -1.45 6.96
CA ILE A 83 1.73 -0.27 7.83
C ILE A 83 2.96 0.63 7.75
N GLN A 84 4.17 0.05 7.78
CA GLN A 84 5.39 0.83 7.77
C GLN A 84 5.63 1.52 6.42
N ILE A 85 5.42 0.81 5.32
CA ILE A 85 5.49 1.35 3.96
C ILE A 85 4.46 2.47 3.78
N GLY A 86 3.23 2.23 4.24
CA GLY A 86 2.13 3.19 4.24
C GLY A 86 2.44 4.48 5.00
N GLY A 87 2.89 4.34 6.25
CA GLY A 87 3.24 5.46 7.11
C GLY A 87 4.35 6.34 6.53
N LEU A 88 5.40 5.74 5.95
CA LEU A 88 6.47 6.48 5.27
C LEU A 88 5.96 7.24 4.03
N GLY A 89 5.00 6.65 3.30
CA GLY A 89 4.35 7.28 2.15
C GLY A 89 3.53 8.52 2.54
N VAL A 90 2.73 8.45 3.61
CA VAL A 90 1.92 9.57 4.12
C VAL A 90 2.82 10.74 4.54
N VAL A 91 3.92 10.47 5.25
CA VAL A 91 4.88 11.50 5.69
C VAL A 91 5.52 12.21 4.50
N THR A 92 5.86 11.48 3.44
CA THR A 92 6.46 12.05 2.23
C THR A 92 5.49 12.99 1.52
N VAL A 93 4.21 12.59 1.39
CA VAL A 93 3.17 13.43 0.80
C VAL A 93 2.90 14.67 1.67
N ALA A 94 2.82 14.50 2.99
CA ALA A 94 2.65 15.60 3.92
C ALA A 94 3.81 16.62 3.84
N ALA A 95 5.06 16.14 3.77
CA ALA A 95 6.24 17.00 3.61
C ALA A 95 6.24 17.74 2.27
N PHE A 96 5.84 17.09 1.17
CA PHE A 96 5.72 17.72 -0.14
C PHE A 96 4.69 18.85 -0.13
N PHE A 97 3.51 18.63 0.46
CA PHE A 97 2.52 19.68 0.64
C PHE A 97 2.99 20.81 1.57
N ALA A 98 3.72 20.48 2.64
CA ALA A 98 4.30 21.49 3.55
C ALA A 98 5.34 22.37 2.83
N MET A 99 6.20 21.78 2.00
CA MET A 99 7.15 22.53 1.15
C MET A 99 6.44 23.41 0.13
N LEU A 100 5.39 22.90 -0.55
CA LEU A 100 4.60 23.69 -1.50
C LEU A 100 3.81 24.82 -0.82
N SER A 101 3.41 24.65 0.44
CA SER A 101 2.72 25.67 1.23
C SER A 101 3.64 26.82 1.68
N GLY A 102 4.93 26.82 1.30
CA GLY A 102 5.84 27.96 1.50
C GLY A 102 6.26 28.23 2.95
N ARG A 103 5.97 27.33 3.89
CA ARG A 103 6.55 27.43 5.24
C ARG A 103 8.02 27.05 5.16
N LYS A 104 8.89 28.06 5.11
CA LYS A 104 10.32 27.92 5.39
C LYS A 104 10.44 27.14 6.70
N ILE A 105 10.96 25.91 6.62
CA ILE A 105 11.46 25.21 7.80
C ILE A 105 12.75 25.95 8.13
N SER A 106 12.64 26.96 8.99
CA SER A 106 13.77 27.64 9.60
C SER A 106 14.14 26.96 10.91
#